data_AF-A0A954N485-F1
#
_entry.id   AF-A0A954N485-F1
#
_cell.length_a   1.000
_cell.length_b   1.000
_cell.length_c   1.000
_cell.angle_alpha   90.00
_cell.angle_beta   90.00
_cell.angle_gamma   90.00
#
_symmetry.space_group_name_H-M   'P 1'
#
loop_
_entity.id
_entity.type
_entity.pdbx_description
1 polymer ?
#
loop_
_entity_poly.entity_id
_entity_poly.type
_entity_poly.pdbx_seq_one_letter_code
_entity_poly.pdbx_strand_id
1 'polypeptide(L)'
;MLMRNSSPDNSPPEIYPVEEETGGISGRWVILGILVLAVAATAFEWNYMRMHRAPFIPLREAIAESFGRTSKVKIDGGRNKRGPMTLRIVIDVPFDPTAATEKTQTLDALQRLEKLAQDNVELKDYEFIQIYLVQVVPEGTPKRLEHRRPITDLTAGKPVELSAP
;
A
#
# COMPACT_ATOMS: atom_id res chain seq x y z
N MET A 1 30.38 10.22 89.92
CA MET A 1 30.19 10.04 88.46
C MET A 1 28.98 9.12 88.29
N LEU A 2 27.78 9.69 88.18
CA LEU A 2 26.53 8.93 88.09
C LEU A 2 26.14 8.85 86.60
N MET A 3 26.17 7.64 86.04
CA MET A 3 25.69 7.37 84.68
C MET A 3 24.16 7.49 84.67
N ARG A 4 23.65 8.38 83.84
CA ARG A 4 22.22 8.59 83.58
C ARG A 4 21.74 7.43 82.72
N ASN A 5 20.93 6.54 83.30
CA ASN A 5 20.29 5.44 82.60
C ASN A 5 19.16 6.02 81.72
N SER A 6 19.41 6.21 80.42
CA SER A 6 18.39 6.55 79.44
C SER A 6 17.67 5.28 79.03
N SER A 7 16.47 5.08 79.57
CA SER A 7 15.54 4.05 79.10
C SER A 7 15.26 4.24 77.61
N PRO A 8 15.24 3.16 76.81
CA PRO A 8 14.83 3.25 75.41
C PRO A 8 13.36 3.66 75.35
N ASP A 9 13.09 4.70 74.57
CA ASP A 9 11.74 5.16 74.25
C ASP A 9 11.03 4.06 73.46
N ASN A 10 10.14 3.34 74.15
CA ASN A 10 9.32 2.27 73.59
C ASN A 10 7.97 2.80 73.07
N SER A 11 7.91 4.05 72.63
CA SER A 11 6.72 4.58 71.95
C SER A 11 6.52 3.83 70.62
N PRO A 12 5.32 3.32 70.34
CA PRO A 12 5.01 2.74 69.03
C PRO A 12 5.30 3.76 67.92
N PRO A 13 5.76 3.33 66.73
CA PRO A 13 5.96 4.26 65.62
C PRO A 13 4.65 4.98 65.32
N GLU A 14 4.68 6.32 65.32
CA GLU A 14 3.58 7.14 64.81
C GLU A 14 3.37 6.78 63.34
N ILE A 15 2.32 6.01 63.06
CA ILE A 15 1.88 5.73 61.70
C ILE A 15 1.17 6.99 61.23
N TYR A 16 1.89 7.88 60.54
CA TYR A 16 1.25 8.95 59.80
C TYR A 16 0.36 8.29 58.73
N PRO A 17 -0.95 8.59 58.68
CA PRO A 17 -1.75 8.17 57.56
C PRO A 17 -1.16 8.84 56.32
N VAL A 18 -0.60 8.03 55.41
CA VAL A 18 -0.31 8.49 54.07
C VAL A 18 -1.67 8.76 53.46
N GLU A 19 -2.03 10.04 53.31
CA GLU A 19 -3.18 10.43 52.49
C GLU A 19 -2.85 9.97 51.06
N GLU A 20 -3.32 8.78 50.70
CA GLU A 20 -3.39 8.39 49.30
C GLU A 20 -4.39 9.36 48.66
N GLU A 21 -3.88 10.38 47.95
CA GLU A 21 -4.71 11.19 47.07
C GLU A 21 -5.33 10.27 46.02
N THR A 22 -6.53 9.77 46.30
CA THR A 22 -7.33 8.96 45.40
C THR A 22 -7.96 9.85 44.33
N GLY A 23 -7.14 10.55 43.56
CA GLY A 23 -7.50 11.17 42.29
C GLY A 23 -7.52 10.14 41.16
N GLY A 24 -8.23 9.02 41.36
CA GLY A 24 -8.28 7.93 40.39
C GLY A 24 -9.25 8.23 39.25
N ILE A 25 -8.78 8.16 38.01
CA ILE A 25 -9.67 8.21 36.83
C ILE A 25 -10.60 7.00 36.88
N SER A 26 -11.91 7.24 36.86
CA SER A 26 -12.91 6.16 36.87
C SER A 26 -12.70 5.23 35.67
N GLY A 27 -12.66 3.92 35.91
CA GLY A 27 -12.37 2.91 34.88
C GLY A 27 -13.30 2.96 33.66
N ARG A 28 -14.53 3.47 33.82
CA ARG A 28 -15.45 3.72 32.70
C ARG A 28 -14.87 4.74 31.70
N TRP A 29 -14.22 5.79 32.19
CA TRP A 29 -13.57 6.79 31.35
C TRP A 29 -12.33 6.23 30.65
N VAL A 30 -11.59 5.33 31.32
CA VAL A 30 -10.47 4.62 30.69
C VAL A 30 -10.97 3.78 29.52
N ILE A 31 -12.05 3.00 29.71
CA ILE A 31 -12.64 2.16 28.66
C ILE A 31 -13.15 3.03 27.49
N LEU A 32 -13.85 4.12 27.77
CA LEU A 32 -14.31 5.05 26.73
C LEU A 32 -13.14 5.66 25.97
N GLY A 33 -12.07 6.05 26.66
CA GLY A 33 -10.86 6.57 26.02
C GLY A 33 -10.22 5.57 25.08
N ILE A 34 -10.06 4.31 25.51
CA ILE A 34 -9.51 3.23 24.67
C ILE A 34 -10.42 2.97 23.46
N LEU A 35 -11.74 2.93 23.65
CA LEU A 35 -12.69 2.70 22.55
C LEU A 35 -12.64 3.82 21.51
N VAL A 36 -12.63 5.08 21.93
CA VAL A 36 -12.53 6.23 21.03
C VAL A 36 -11.21 6.19 20.26
N LEU A 37 -10.10 5.88 20.94
CA LEU A 37 -8.80 5.74 20.30
C LEU A 37 -8.79 4.61 19.26
N ALA A 38 -9.39 3.46 19.58
CA ALA A 38 -9.49 2.34 18.66
C ALA A 38 -10.30 2.71 17.40
N VAL A 39 -11.47 3.34 17.57
CA VAL A 39 -12.29 3.79 16.44
C VAL A 39 -11.55 4.83 15.59
N ALA A 40 -10.86 5.78 16.23
CA ALA A 40 -10.07 6.79 15.52
C ALA A 40 -8.91 6.17 14.71
N ALA A 41 -8.19 5.20 15.29
CA ALA A 41 -7.12 4.49 14.60
C ALA A 41 -7.65 3.71 13.39
N THR A 42 -8.76 2.97 13.55
CA THR A 42 -9.39 2.23 12.44
C THR A 42 -9.89 3.17 11.34
N ALA A 43 -10.52 4.29 11.71
CA ALA A 43 -10.97 5.28 10.74
C ALA A 43 -9.79 5.91 9.98
N PHE A 44 -8.69 6.20 10.68
CA PHE A 44 -7.48 6.74 10.06
C PHE A 44 -6.87 5.75 9.05
N GLU A 45 -6.71 4.49 9.44
CA GLU A 45 -6.20 3.44 8.56
C GLU A 45 -7.12 3.23 7.34
N TRP A 46 -8.43 3.21 7.55
CA TRP A 46 -9.40 3.09 6.46
C TRP A 46 -9.31 4.24 5.45
N ASN A 47 -9.24 5.48 5.94
CA ASN A 47 -9.09 6.66 5.08
C ASN A 47 -7.75 6.64 4.33
N TYR A 48 -6.67 6.25 5.01
CA TYR A 48 -5.36 6.10 4.39
C TYR A 48 -5.40 5.07 3.25
N MET A 49 -5.99 3.89 3.49
CA MET A 49 -6.13 2.84 2.49
C MET A 49 -7.02 3.29 1.33
N ARG A 50 -8.13 3.99 1.62
CA ARG A 50 -9.00 4.54 0.59
C ARG A 50 -8.24 5.55 -0.27
N MET A 51 -7.50 6.48 0.32
CA MET A 51 -6.74 7.47 -0.43
C MET A 51 -5.66 6.85 -1.33
N HIS A 52 -4.98 5.80 -0.87
CA HIS A 52 -3.88 5.17 -1.62
C HIS A 52 -4.33 4.10 -2.61
N ARG A 53 -5.46 3.43 -2.38
CA ARG A 53 -5.95 2.34 -3.25
C ARG A 53 -7.11 2.75 -4.16
N ALA A 54 -7.92 3.74 -3.77
CA ALA A 54 -9.06 4.18 -4.57
C ALA A 54 -8.73 4.61 -6.01
N PRO A 55 -7.64 5.33 -6.31
CA PRO A 55 -7.43 5.83 -7.67
C PRO A 55 -7.23 4.72 -8.71
N PHE A 56 -6.92 3.48 -8.28
CA PHE A 56 -6.66 2.36 -9.18
C PHE A 56 -7.81 1.35 -9.24
N ILE A 57 -8.88 1.53 -8.45
CA ILE A 57 -10.07 0.66 -8.50
C ILE A 57 -10.72 0.66 -9.89
N PRO A 58 -11.06 1.80 -10.51
CA PRO A 58 -11.72 1.80 -11.82
C PRO A 58 -10.82 1.17 -12.90
N LEU A 59 -9.52 1.44 -12.86
CA LEU A 59 -8.56 0.83 -13.77
C LEU A 59 -8.48 -0.70 -13.60
N ARG A 60 -8.46 -1.21 -12.36
CA ARG A 60 -8.46 -2.67 -12.11
C ARG A 60 -9.72 -3.34 -12.66
N GLU A 61 -10.88 -2.72 -12.48
CA GLU A 61 -12.16 -3.25 -12.97
C GLU A 61 -12.18 -3.28 -14.50
N ALA A 62 -11.77 -2.18 -15.16
CA ALA A 62 -11.75 -2.10 -16.62
C ALA A 62 -10.73 -3.08 -17.25
N ILE A 63 -9.59 -3.32 -16.58
CA ILE A 63 -8.64 -4.36 -17.00
C ILE A 63 -9.24 -5.76 -16.80
N ALA A 64 -9.90 -6.02 -15.68
CA ALA A 64 -10.52 -7.32 -15.42
C ALA A 64 -11.67 -7.64 -16.39
N GLU A 65 -12.37 -6.62 -16.90
CA GLU A 65 -13.38 -6.76 -17.94
C GLU A 65 -12.78 -7.10 -19.31
N SER A 66 -11.67 -6.44 -19.67
CA SER A 66 -11.04 -6.59 -20.99
C SER A 66 -10.15 -7.82 -21.14
N PHE A 67 -9.49 -8.26 -20.08
CA PHE A 67 -8.57 -9.42 -20.08
C PHE A 67 -9.15 -10.66 -19.39
N GLY A 68 -10.36 -10.56 -18.85
CA GLY A 68 -11.03 -11.62 -18.11
C GLY A 68 -10.72 -11.60 -16.62
N ARG A 69 -11.73 -11.92 -15.80
CA ARG A 69 -11.66 -11.84 -14.33
C ARG A 69 -10.64 -12.80 -13.69
N THR A 70 -10.16 -13.78 -14.46
CA THR A 70 -9.20 -14.79 -13.98
C THR A 70 -7.76 -14.26 -13.96
N SER A 71 -7.45 -13.23 -14.75
CA SER A 71 -6.12 -12.62 -14.76
C SER A 71 -5.86 -11.84 -13.49
N LYS A 72 -4.75 -12.13 -12.81
CA LYS A 72 -4.33 -11.34 -11.66
C LYS A 72 -3.73 -10.04 -12.17
N VAL A 73 -4.30 -8.93 -11.70
CA VAL A 73 -3.83 -7.57 -12.02
C VAL A 73 -3.29 -6.93 -10.75
N LYS A 74 -2.07 -6.41 -10.83
CA LYS A 74 -1.46 -5.59 -9.79
C LYS A 74 -1.13 -4.23 -10.37
N ILE A 75 -1.63 -3.19 -9.71
CA ILE A 75 -1.39 -1.79 -10.11
C ILE A 75 -0.75 -1.09 -8.93
N ASP A 76 0.42 -0.53 -9.16
CA ASP A 76 1.17 0.24 -8.18
C ASP A 76 1.48 1.61 -8.79
N GLY A 77 0.95 2.69 -8.22
CA GLY A 77 1.39 4.05 -8.54
C GLY A 77 2.33 4.56 -7.46
N GLY A 78 3.48 5.09 -7.86
CA GLY A 78 4.39 5.68 -6.88
C GLY A 78 5.81 5.91 -7.37
N ARG A 79 6.63 6.40 -6.45
CA ARG A 79 8.05 6.62 -6.66
C ARG A 79 8.85 5.42 -6.16
N ASN A 80 9.58 4.74 -7.05
CA ASN A 80 10.51 3.70 -6.61
C ASN A 80 11.78 4.35 -6.05
N LYS A 81 12.03 4.23 -4.74
CA LYS A 81 13.16 4.85 -4.04
C LYS A 81 13.24 6.37 -4.30
N ARG A 82 14.15 6.81 -5.18
CA ARG A 82 14.35 8.21 -5.62
C ARG A 82 14.08 8.39 -7.12
N GLY A 83 13.40 7.44 -7.74
CA GLY A 83 13.13 7.42 -9.18
C GLY A 83 12.01 8.39 -9.59
N PRO A 84 11.63 8.35 -10.88
CA PRO A 84 10.50 9.11 -11.37
C PRO A 84 9.17 8.54 -10.84
N MET A 85 8.14 9.38 -10.79
CA MET A 85 6.78 8.94 -10.45
C MET A 85 6.26 8.01 -11.56
N THR A 86 6.00 6.75 -11.25
CA THR A 86 5.71 5.72 -12.27
C THR A 86 4.39 5.02 -11.96
N LEU A 87 3.55 4.89 -12.99
CA LEU A 87 2.38 4.02 -12.95
C LEU A 87 2.81 2.63 -13.41
N ARG A 88 2.81 1.65 -12.51
CA ARG A 88 3.17 0.27 -12.80
C ARG A 88 1.92 -0.59 -12.90
N ILE A 89 1.79 -1.32 -14.00
CA ILE A 89 0.71 -2.29 -14.23
C ILE A 89 1.37 -3.65 -14.47
N VAL A 90 0.99 -4.66 -13.70
CA VAL A 90 1.42 -6.06 -13.87
C VAL A 90 0.18 -6.90 -14.10
N ILE A 91 0.17 -7.68 -15.17
CA ILE A 91 -0.96 -8.52 -15.53
C ILE A 91 -0.51 -9.91 -15.99
N ASP A 92 -1.26 -10.92 -15.56
CA ASP A 92 -1.12 -12.29 -16.03
C ASP A 92 -1.80 -12.46 -17.40
N VAL A 93 -1.06 -12.97 -18.38
CA VAL A 93 -1.54 -13.23 -19.75
C VAL A 93 -1.44 -14.72 -20.10
N PRO A 94 -2.35 -15.25 -20.95
CA PRO A 94 -2.34 -16.66 -21.32
C PRO A 94 -1.29 -17.02 -22.39
N PHE A 95 -0.77 -16.03 -23.12
CA PHE A 95 0.22 -16.21 -24.19
C PHE A 95 1.64 -15.90 -23.71
N ASP A 96 2.65 -16.31 -24.48
CA ASP A 96 4.05 -15.97 -24.21
C ASP A 96 4.37 -14.56 -24.73
N PRO A 97 4.56 -13.55 -23.86
CA PRO A 97 4.76 -12.19 -24.31
C PRO A 97 6.15 -11.97 -24.96
N THR A 98 7.06 -12.94 -24.85
CA THR A 98 8.42 -12.88 -25.43
C THR A 98 8.53 -13.59 -26.78
N ALA A 99 7.52 -14.39 -27.16
CA ALA A 99 7.54 -15.14 -28.40
C ALA A 99 7.25 -14.25 -29.62
N ALA A 100 8.06 -14.39 -30.68
CA ALA A 100 7.87 -13.65 -31.92
C ALA A 100 6.53 -13.96 -32.62
N THR A 101 6.00 -15.17 -32.43
CA THR A 101 4.69 -15.61 -32.95
C THR A 101 3.52 -14.86 -32.32
N GLU A 102 3.69 -14.38 -31.08
CA GLU A 102 2.65 -13.70 -30.30
C GLU A 102 2.81 -12.17 -30.28
N LYS A 103 3.74 -11.64 -31.09
CA LYS A 103 4.07 -10.20 -31.12
C LYS A 103 2.83 -9.31 -31.31
N THR A 104 1.89 -9.73 -32.16
CA THR A 104 0.64 -9.00 -32.41
C THR A 104 -0.26 -8.97 -31.18
N GLN A 105 -0.40 -10.10 -30.47
CA GLN A 105 -1.19 -10.19 -29.24
C GLN A 105 -0.56 -9.35 -28.12
N THR A 106 0.77 -9.38 -28.02
CA THR A 106 1.53 -8.54 -27.09
C THR A 106 1.29 -7.06 -27.35
N LEU A 107 1.41 -6.59 -28.60
CA LEU A 107 1.20 -5.18 -28.96
C LEU A 107 -0.23 -4.73 -28.69
N ASP A 108 -1.22 -5.54 -29.06
CA ASP A 108 -2.63 -5.27 -28.81
C ASP A 108 -2.93 -5.19 -27.31
N ALA A 109 -2.39 -6.13 -26.51
CA ALA A 109 -2.51 -6.09 -25.05
C ALA A 109 -1.89 -4.82 -24.45
N LEU A 110 -0.69 -4.42 -24.88
CA LEU A 110 -0.04 -3.19 -24.44
C LEU A 110 -0.87 -1.95 -24.80
N GLN A 111 -1.35 -1.85 -26.04
CA GLN A 111 -2.15 -0.72 -26.49
C GLN A 111 -3.48 -0.60 -25.74
N ARG A 112 -4.15 -1.74 -25.46
CA ARG A 112 -5.37 -1.75 -24.64
C ARG A 112 -5.09 -1.29 -23.21
N LEU A 113 -4.01 -1.78 -22.59
CA LEU A 113 -3.64 -1.38 -21.23
C LEU A 113 -3.26 0.10 -21.14
N GLU A 114 -2.53 0.61 -22.12
CA GLU A 114 -2.20 2.04 -22.23
C GLU A 114 -3.48 2.89 -22.35
N LYS A 115 -4.43 2.49 -23.21
CA LYS A 115 -5.71 3.18 -23.36
C LYS A 115 -6.54 3.14 -22.08
N LEU A 116 -6.66 1.96 -21.44
CA LEU A 116 -7.38 1.82 -20.18
C LEU A 116 -6.79 2.70 -19.08
N ALA A 117 -5.45 2.82 -19.03
CA ALA A 117 -4.78 3.71 -18.10
C ALA A 117 -5.09 5.19 -18.37
N GLN A 118 -5.15 5.61 -19.64
CA GLN A 118 -5.56 6.97 -20.03
C GLN A 118 -7.01 7.27 -19.63
N ASP A 119 -7.91 6.30 -19.80
CA ASP A 119 -9.35 6.49 -19.57
C ASP A 119 -9.71 6.49 -18.08
N ASN A 120 -8.92 5.84 -17.22
CA ASN A 120 -9.29 5.57 -15.82
C ASN A 120 -8.38 6.19 -14.76
N VAL A 121 -7.22 6.75 -15.13
CA VAL A 121 -6.26 7.34 -14.19
C VAL A 121 -5.80 8.70 -14.69
N GLU A 122 -5.70 9.67 -13.77
CA GLU A 122 -5.07 10.95 -14.06
C GLU A 122 -3.56 10.76 -14.23
N LEU A 123 -3.11 10.65 -15.49
CA LEU A 123 -1.70 10.38 -15.81
C LEU A 123 -0.76 11.57 -15.56
N LYS A 124 -1.30 12.77 -15.32
CA LYS A 124 -0.54 14.02 -15.14
C LYS A 124 0.47 13.98 -13.99
N ASP A 125 0.19 13.15 -12.98
CA ASP A 125 1.04 13.01 -11.79
C ASP A 125 2.18 12.02 -12.02
N TYR A 126 2.23 11.35 -13.17
CA TYR A 126 3.20 10.32 -13.50
C TYR A 126 4.11 10.75 -14.66
N GLU A 127 5.37 10.35 -14.59
CA GLU A 127 6.37 10.59 -15.63
C GLU A 127 6.45 9.41 -16.60
N PHE A 128 6.27 8.19 -16.09
CA PHE A 128 6.34 6.95 -16.87
C PHE A 128 5.15 6.04 -16.60
N ILE A 129 4.73 5.31 -17.63
CA ILE A 129 3.94 4.09 -17.51
C ILE A 129 4.86 2.88 -17.71
N GLN A 130 4.71 1.88 -16.86
CA GLN A 130 5.50 0.65 -16.89
C GLN A 130 4.54 -0.55 -16.83
N ILE A 131 4.43 -1.28 -17.94
CA ILE A 131 3.52 -2.41 -18.10
C ILE A 131 4.35 -3.70 -18.11
N TYR A 132 3.89 -4.68 -17.34
CA TYR A 132 4.48 -6.00 -17.25
C TYR A 132 3.46 -7.04 -17.65
N LEU A 133 3.72 -7.72 -18.76
CA LEU A 133 2.97 -8.90 -19.16
C LEU A 133 3.70 -10.13 -18.62
N VAL A 134 3.00 -10.95 -17.83
CA VAL A 134 3.56 -12.14 -17.19
C VAL A 134 2.78 -13.36 -17.64
N GLN A 135 3.47 -14.34 -18.22
CA GLN A 135 2.90 -15.66 -18.44
C GLN A 135 3.23 -16.54 -17.23
N VAL A 136 2.20 -16.93 -16.48
CA VAL A 136 2.34 -17.88 -15.37
C VAL A 136 2.28 -19.30 -15.94
N VAL A 137 3.39 -20.02 -15.89
CA VAL A 137 3.48 -21.42 -16.32
C VAL A 137 3.55 -22.30 -15.07
N PRO A 138 2.60 -23.24 -14.85
CA PRO A 138 2.51 -24.01 -13.59
C PRO A 138 3.77 -24.76 -13.18
N GLU A 139 4.55 -25.25 -14.14
CA GLU A 139 5.75 -26.07 -13.91
C GLU A 139 7.03 -25.44 -14.49
N GLY A 140 7.01 -24.14 -14.82
CA GLY A 140 8.11 -23.48 -15.53
C GLY A 140 8.49 -22.10 -14.98
N THR A 141 9.61 -21.56 -15.47
CA THR A 141 10.00 -20.18 -15.20
C THR A 141 9.00 -19.23 -15.84
N PRO A 142 8.39 -18.29 -15.10
CA PRO A 142 7.44 -17.34 -15.66
C PRO A 142 8.14 -16.47 -16.71
N LYS A 143 7.50 -16.33 -17.87
CA LYS A 143 8.01 -15.46 -18.93
C LYS A 143 7.43 -14.07 -18.74
N ARG A 144 8.28 -13.06 -18.85
CA ARG A 144 7.91 -11.67 -18.56
C ARG A 144 8.42 -10.77 -19.65
N LEU A 145 7.54 -9.88 -20.11
CA LEU A 145 7.92 -8.75 -20.94
C LEU A 145 7.71 -7.46 -20.14
N GLU A 146 8.71 -6.58 -20.17
CA GLU A 146 8.61 -5.22 -19.68
C GLU A 146 8.40 -4.26 -20.84
N HIS A 147 7.40 -3.40 -20.72
CA HIS A 147 7.21 -2.24 -21.57
C HIS A 147 7.24 -0.98 -20.70
N ARG A 148 8.12 -0.04 -21.02
CA ARG A 148 8.25 1.21 -20.28
C ARG A 148 8.24 2.38 -21.23
N ARG A 149 7.38 3.35 -20.97
CA ARG A 149 7.17 4.49 -21.85
C ARG A 149 6.93 5.79 -21.07
N PRO A 150 7.45 6.95 -21.53
CA PRO A 150 7.08 8.24 -20.96
C PRO A 150 5.60 8.55 -21.14
N ILE A 151 4.95 9.12 -20.12
CA ILE A 151 3.55 9.55 -20.23
C ILE A 151 3.38 10.60 -21.33
N THR A 152 4.37 11.48 -21.54
CA THR A 152 4.36 12.47 -22.61
C THR A 152 4.17 11.82 -23.99
N ASP A 153 4.83 10.69 -24.23
CA ASP A 153 4.71 9.99 -25.50
C ASP A 153 3.34 9.34 -25.66
N LEU A 154 2.79 8.80 -24.57
CA LEU A 154 1.46 8.18 -24.52
C LEU A 154 0.37 9.23 -24.80
N THR A 155 0.42 10.37 -24.13
CA THR A 155 -0.52 11.48 -24.35
C THR A 155 -0.37 12.12 -25.72
N ALA A 156 0.82 12.10 -26.31
CA ALA A 156 1.06 12.53 -27.69
C ALA A 156 0.57 11.52 -28.75
N GLY A 157 0.05 10.36 -28.35
CA GLY A 157 -0.49 9.36 -29.28
C GLY A 157 0.55 8.64 -30.13
N LYS A 158 1.83 8.60 -29.72
CA LYS A 158 2.85 7.84 -30.46
C LYS A 158 2.47 6.33 -30.47
N PRO A 159 2.83 5.57 -31.51
CA PRO A 159 2.54 4.14 -31.55
C PRO A 159 3.30 3.39 -30.44
N VAL A 160 2.73 2.26 -30.00
CA VAL A 160 3.41 1.33 -29.09
C VAL A 160 4.54 0.66 -29.85
N GLU A 161 5.77 0.89 -29.44
CA GLU A 161 6.95 0.19 -29.93
C GLU A 161 7.43 -0.78 -28.85
N LEU A 162 7.65 -2.03 -29.23
CA LEU A 162 8.31 -3.00 -28.36
C LEU A 162 9.78 -2.60 -28.26
N SER A 163 10.23 -2.27 -27.05
CA SER A 163 11.66 -2.14 -26.79
C SER A 163 12.36 -3.43 -27.21
N ALA A 164 13.38 -3.29 -28.06
CA ALA A 164 14.26 -4.40 -28.40
C ALA A 164 14.95 -4.92 -27.12
N PRO A 165 15.15 -6.25 -27.00
CA PRO A 165 15.82 -6.85 -25.86
C PRO A 165 17.27 -6.36 -25.70
#